data_AF-A0A2G9U9W5-F1
#
_entry.id   AF-A0A2G9U9W5-F1
#
_cell.length_a   1.000
_cell.length_b   1.000
_cell.length_c   1.000
_cell.angle_alpha   90.00
_cell.angle_beta   90.00
_cell.angle_gamma   90.00
#
_symmetry.space_group_name_H-M   'P 1'
#
loop_
_entity.id
_entity.type
_entity.pdbx_description
1 polymer ?
#
loop_
_entity_poly.entity_id
_entity_poly.type
_entity_poly.pdbx_seq_one_letter_code
_entity_poly.pdbx_strand_id
1 'polypeptide(L)'
;MRRKVYLFPETTWDKEEIERRLQKFDYTAVMANDKALHDFLEAVCMDGIAVIKDGPVSTKRVVPDIGERIGQIQNTHFGFVNMILHFSANTMT
;
A
#
# COMPACT_ATOMS: atom_id res chain seq x y z
N MET A 1 -20.51 -20.78 -2.77
CA MET A 1 -21.06 -19.54 -2.19
C MET A 1 -19.91 -18.79 -1.49
N ARG A 2 -19.39 -17.69 -2.05
CA ARG A 2 -18.41 -16.84 -1.32
C ARG A 2 -19.18 -16.16 -0.17
N ARG A 3 -18.72 -16.32 1.08
CA ARG A 3 -19.27 -15.55 2.20
C ARG A 3 -19.11 -14.06 1.87
N LYS A 4 -20.17 -13.27 2.02
CA LYS A 4 -20.07 -11.80 2.05
C LYS A 4 -19.30 -11.43 3.31
N VAL A 5 -17.98 -11.33 3.20
CA VAL A 5 -17.08 -10.87 4.26
C VAL A 5 -16.56 -9.48 3.88
N TYR A 6 -17.48 -8.58 3.55
CA TYR A 6 -17.16 -7.15 3.44
C TYR A 6 -17.94 -6.47 4.54
N LEU A 7 -17.21 -5.85 5.46
CA LEU A 7 -17.75 -5.24 6.67
C LEU A 7 -18.61 -4.00 6.35
N PHE A 8 -18.47 -3.42 5.14
CA PHE A 8 -19.09 -2.15 4.75
C PHE A 8 -19.52 -2.15 3.28
N PRO A 9 -20.49 -1.30 2.88
CA PRO A 9 -20.85 -1.11 1.48
C PRO A 9 -19.67 -0.55 0.70
N GLU A 10 -19.33 -1.19 -0.42
CA GLU A 10 -18.28 -0.74 -1.33
C GLU A 10 -18.69 0.60 -1.95
N THR A 11 -17.88 1.64 -1.73
CA THR A 11 -18.05 2.94 -2.38
C THR A 11 -17.04 3.07 -3.50
N THR A 12 -17.50 3.07 -4.74
CA THR A 12 -16.62 3.27 -5.90
C THR A 12 -16.16 4.73 -5.97
N TRP A 13 -15.09 4.97 -6.73
CA TRP A 13 -14.61 6.32 -7.04
C TRP A 13 -14.22 6.46 -8.50
N ASP A 14 -14.37 7.68 -9.00
CA ASP A 14 -13.68 8.17 -10.18
C ASP A 14 -12.36 8.90 -9.81
N LYS A 15 -11.73 9.53 -10.80
CA LYS A 15 -10.47 10.25 -10.62
C LYS A 15 -10.61 11.39 -9.63
N GLU A 16 -11.61 12.25 -9.83
CA GLU A 16 -11.80 13.47 -9.05
C GLU A 16 -12.11 13.15 -7.58
N GLU A 17 -12.88 12.08 -7.34
CA GLU A 17 -13.17 11.63 -5.99
C GLU A 17 -11.94 11.08 -5.28
N ILE A 18 -11.17 10.17 -5.90
CA ILE A 18 -10.01 9.59 -5.24
C ILE A 18 -8.92 10.62 -4.99
N GLU A 19 -8.71 11.56 -5.90
CA GLU A 19 -7.73 12.64 -5.71
C GLU A 19 -8.03 13.48 -4.46
N ARG A 20 -9.32 13.68 -4.13
CA ARG A 20 -9.75 14.43 -2.93
C ARG A 20 -9.61 13.64 -1.64
N ARG A 21 -9.83 12.32 -1.67
CA ARG A 21 -9.88 11.48 -0.46
C ARG A 21 -8.67 10.59 -0.24
N LEU A 22 -7.75 10.49 -1.20
CA LEU A 22 -6.58 9.62 -1.11
C LEU A 22 -5.75 9.96 0.14
N GLN A 23 -5.88 9.10 1.15
CA GLN A 23 -5.22 9.28 2.43
C GLN A 23 -3.75 8.92 2.31
N LYS A 24 -2.92 9.70 3.01
CA LYS A 24 -1.46 9.57 2.98
C LYS A 24 -0.94 9.53 4.40
N PHE A 25 -0.14 8.51 4.72
CA PHE A 25 0.35 8.21 6.06
C PHE A 25 1.88 8.24 6.07
N ASP A 26 2.48 8.66 7.18
CA ASP A 26 3.93 8.62 7.38
C ASP A 26 4.38 7.18 7.69
N TYR A 27 5.47 6.73 7.06
CA TYR A 27 6.02 5.39 7.27
C TYR A 27 6.35 5.13 8.75
N THR A 28 7.07 6.04 9.41
CA THR A 28 7.52 5.85 10.79
C THR A 28 6.32 5.73 11.73
N ALA A 29 5.29 6.55 11.52
CA ALA A 29 4.05 6.50 12.29
C ALA A 29 3.31 5.16 12.13
N VAL A 30 3.12 4.68 10.90
CA VAL A 30 2.46 3.39 10.64
C VAL A 30 3.21 2.22 11.28
N MET A 31 4.54 2.28 11.25
CA MET A 31 5.38 1.22 11.82
C MET A 31 5.39 1.24 13.36
N ALA A 32 5.31 2.42 13.99
CA ALA A 32 5.50 2.56 15.44
C ALA A 32 4.20 2.73 16.27
N ASN A 33 3.07 3.08 15.65
CA ASN A 33 1.85 3.46 16.36
C ASN A 33 0.63 2.67 15.87
N ASP A 34 -0.06 1.98 16.79
CA ASP A 34 -1.23 1.16 16.48
C ASP A 34 -2.42 1.98 15.97
N LYS A 35 -2.61 3.22 16.45
CA LYS A 35 -3.65 4.10 15.92
C LYS A 35 -3.34 4.48 14.47
N ALA A 36 -2.10 4.85 14.17
CA ALA A 36 -1.70 5.19 12.81
C ALA A 36 -1.83 3.99 11.86
N LEU A 37 -1.49 2.78 12.33
CA LEU A 37 -1.73 1.55 11.57
C LEU A 37 -3.24 1.33 11.36
N HIS A 38 -4.05 1.44 12.41
CA HIS A 38 -5.49 1.27 12.32
C HIS A 38 -6.11 2.22 11.29
N ASP A 39 -5.79 3.51 11.39
CA ASP A 39 -6.29 4.53 10.45
C ASP A 39 -5.87 4.22 9.00
N PHE A 40 -4.63 3.73 8.79
CA PHE A 40 -4.16 3.27 7.48
C PHE A 40 -4.97 2.07 6.95
N LEU A 41 -5.17 1.04 7.77
CA LEU A 41 -5.92 -0.15 7.37
C LEU A 41 -7.40 0.17 7.12
N GLU A 42 -7.99 1.05 7.92
CA GLU A 42 -9.36 1.54 7.72
C GLU A 42 -9.48 2.27 6.38
N ALA A 43 -8.53 3.15 6.04
CA ALA A 43 -8.51 3.82 4.73
C ALA A 43 -8.44 2.80 3.57
N VAL A 44 -7.59 1.78 3.68
CA VAL A 44 -7.52 0.69 2.69
C VAL A 44 -8.83 -0.09 2.61
N CYS A 45 -9.51 -0.33 3.74
CA CYS A 45 -10.80 -1.02 3.75
C CYS A 45 -11.94 -0.19 3.15
N MET A 46 -11.94 1.12 3.35
CA MET A 46 -13.02 2.02 2.89
C MET A 46 -12.84 2.47 1.44
N ASP A 47 -11.62 2.85 1.05
CA ASP A 47 -11.33 3.42 -0.26
C ASP A 47 -10.62 2.42 -1.20
N GLY A 48 -10.19 1.26 -0.70
CA GLY A 48 -9.46 0.25 -1.48
C GLY A 48 -8.00 0.60 -1.75
N ILE A 49 -7.55 1.80 -1.39
CA ILE A 49 -6.16 2.27 -1.59
C ILE A 49 -5.79 3.36 -0.56
N ALA A 50 -4.53 3.36 -0.14
CA ALA A 50 -3.91 4.42 0.65
C ALA A 50 -2.41 4.51 0.32
N VAL A 51 -1.78 5.64 0.63
CA VAL A 51 -0.34 5.86 0.38
C VAL A 51 0.42 5.92 1.70
N ILE A 52 1.47 5.11 1.83
CA ILE A 52 2.50 5.32 2.85
C ILE A 52 3.63 6.14 2.22
N LYS A 53 3.98 7.26 2.84
CA LYS A 53 5.03 8.19 2.41
C LYS A 53 6.28 8.07 3.27
N ASP A 54 7.36 8.66 2.78
CA ASP A 54 8.58 8.89 3.54
C ASP A 54 9.22 7.59 4.07
N GLY A 55 9.01 6.49 3.33
CA GLY A 55 9.68 5.23 3.56
C GLY A 55 11.19 5.31 3.24
N PRO A 56 12.06 4.61 3.99
CA PRO A 56 13.49 4.71 3.81
C PRO A 56 13.94 4.15 2.44
N VAL A 57 14.60 4.99 1.65
CA VAL A 57 15.05 4.64 0.28
C VAL A 57 16.35 3.85 0.23
N SER A 58 17.10 3.80 1.33
CA SER A 58 18.38 3.10 1.42
C SER A 58 18.25 1.58 1.60
N THR A 59 17.02 1.08 1.74
CA THR A 59 16.76 -0.33 2.07
C THR A 59 15.69 -0.93 1.17
N LYS A 60 15.85 -2.23 0.88
CA LYS A 60 14.83 -3.04 0.19
C LYS A 60 13.82 -3.68 1.15
N ARG A 61 13.92 -3.35 2.45
CA ARG A 61 13.12 -3.95 3.53
C ARG A 61 11.77 -3.29 3.77
N VAL A 62 11.52 -2.11 3.19
CA VAL A 62 10.26 -1.36 3.41
C VAL A 62 9.01 -2.21 3.19
N VAL A 63 8.91 -2.90 2.05
CA VAL A 63 7.75 -3.75 1.73
C VAL A 63 7.67 -4.98 2.66
N PRO A 64 8.75 -5.76 2.88
CA PRO A 64 8.77 -6.82 3.88
C PRO A 64 8.33 -6.38 5.27
N ASP A 65 8.87 -5.26 5.77
CA ASP A 65 8.62 -4.77 7.12
C ASP A 65 7.14 -4.34 7.27
N ILE A 66 6.56 -3.69 6.26
CA ILE A 66 5.11 -3.41 6.22
C ILE A 66 4.31 -4.72 6.24
N GLY A 67 4.72 -5.73 5.47
CA GLY A 67 4.10 -7.07 5.50
C GLY A 67 4.14 -7.68 6.90
N GLU A 68 5.30 -7.71 7.56
CA GLU A 68 5.43 -8.18 8.94
C GLU A 68 4.52 -7.40 9.91
N ARG A 69 4.28 -6.12 9.66
CA ARG A 69 3.42 -5.25 10.48
C ARG A 69 1.92 -5.49 10.30
N ILE A 70 1.45 -5.82 9.09
CA ILE A 70 0.01 -5.90 8.77
C ILE A 70 -0.51 -7.32 8.56
N GLY A 71 0.35 -8.25 8.11
CA GLY A 71 -0.03 -9.60 7.75
C GLY A 71 0.91 -10.23 6.69
N GLN A 72 0.99 -11.56 6.69
CA GLN A 72 1.97 -12.27 5.87
C GLN A 72 1.83 -11.97 4.36
N ILE A 73 2.96 -11.64 3.72
CA ILE A 73 3.04 -11.50 2.26
C ILE A 73 2.88 -12.87 1.63
N GLN A 74 2.01 -12.95 0.61
CA GLN A 74 1.84 -14.16 -0.18
C GLN A 74 3.07 -14.40 -1.06
N ASN A 75 3.75 -15.52 -0.86
CA ASN A 75 4.85 -15.93 -1.73
C ASN A 75 4.31 -16.40 -3.09
N THR A 76 4.93 -15.95 -4.17
CA THR A 76 4.52 -16.27 -5.55
C THR A 76 5.71 -16.79 -6.37
N HIS A 77 5.46 -17.23 -7.61
CA HIS A 77 6.54 -17.59 -8.55
C HIS A 77 7.50 -16.42 -8.84
N PHE A 78 7.07 -15.17 -8.62
CA PHE A 78 7.92 -13.99 -8.75
C PHE A 78 8.78 -13.71 -7.51
N GLY A 79 8.69 -14.56 -6.49
CA GLY A 79 9.35 -14.42 -5.20
C GLY A 79 8.48 -13.73 -4.14
N PHE A 80 9.09 -13.58 -2.95
CA PHE A 80 8.47 -12.92 -1.80
C PHE A 80 8.35 -11.40 -1.98
N VAL A 81 9.34 -10.78 -2.64
CA VAL A 81 9.31 -9.39 -3.13
C VAL A 81 10.00 -9.35 -4.49
N ASN A 82 9.40 -8.64 -5.44
CA ASN A 82 9.88 -8.45 -6.80
C ASN A 82 10.41 -7.01 -6.96
N MET A 83 11.50 -6.85 -7.72
CA MET A 83 12.01 -5.54 -8.14
C MET A 83 11.55 -5.21 -9.57
N ILE A 84 10.89 -4.06 -9.71
CA ILE A 84 10.51 -3.50 -11.01
C ILE A 84 11.55 -2.45 -11.41
N LEU A 85 12.22 -2.65 -12.55
CA LEU A 85 13.19 -1.72 -13.13
C LEU A 85 12.72 -1.27 -14.51
N HIS A 86 12.78 0.03 -14.77
CA HIS A 86 12.48 0.60 -16.08
C HIS A 86 13.73 1.29 -16.63
N PHE A 87 14.21 0.85 -17.79
CA PHE A 87 15.32 1.47 -18.50
C PHE A 87 14.78 2.33 -19.63
N SER A 88 15.01 3.64 -19.56
CA SER A 88 14.73 4.55 -20.68
C SER A 88 15.96 4.62 -21.58
N ALA A 89 15.85 4.20 -22.83
CA ALA A 89 16.89 4.44 -23.81
C ALA A 89 16.85 5.91 -24.24
N ASN A 90 17.82 6.71 -23.80
CA ASN A 90 18.05 8.01 -24.43
C ASN A 90 18.57 7.74 -25.85
N THR A 91 17.73 7.97 -26.86
CA THR A 91 18.20 8.12 -28.23
C THR A 91 18.99 9.42 -28.30
N MET A 92 20.32 9.30 -28.32
CA MET A 92 21.20 10.39 -28.73
C MET A 92 20.97 10.63 -30.23
N THR A 93 20.37 11.78 -30.55
CA THR A 93 20.45 12.40 -31.89
C THR A 93 21.65 13.31 -31.96
#